data_AF-A0ABD0PU78-F1
#
_entry.id   AF-A0ABD0PU78-F1
#
_cell.length_a   1.000
_cell.length_b   1.000
_cell.length_c   1.000
_cell.angle_alpha   90.00
_cell.angle_beta   90.00
_cell.angle_gamma   90.00
#
_symmetry.space_group_name_H-M   'P 1'
#
loop_
_entity.id
_entity.type
_entity.pdbx_description
1 polymer ?
#
loop_
_entity_poly.entity_id
_entity_poly.type
_entity_poly.pdbx_seq_one_letter_code
_entity_poly.pdbx_strand_id
1 'polypeptide(L)'
;IIKTSPELKDSCNWFPESYIIYPTNLNTPVAPATNGISHMKSNPKTDEREVFLASYNSRKESGEGTVWIAKSSAGAKGILISHDANELLEFIDNQGQVHVIQKYLEKPLLLEPGHRKFDIRSWVLVDHQYNIYLYREGVLRTSSEPYNSSDLQNMTSHLTNHCIQKEHSQNYGRYEEGNEMFFDEFRQYLLTTHNVAMETSILPQLKHII
;
A
#
# COMPACT_ATOMS: atom_id res chain seq x y z
N ILE A 1 -1.77 24.62 -6.95
CA ILE A 1 -0.83 24.18 -5.89
C ILE A 1 0.20 23.31 -6.57
N ILE A 2 1.38 23.86 -6.83
CA ILE A 2 2.52 23.12 -7.40
C ILE A 2 3.06 22.26 -6.26
N LYS A 3 3.09 20.93 -6.45
CA LYS A 3 3.68 20.01 -5.50
C LYS A 3 5.20 20.15 -5.59
N THR A 4 5.76 21.11 -4.85
CA THR A 4 7.17 21.02 -4.46
C THR A 4 7.22 19.97 -3.35
N SER A 5 7.33 18.69 -3.74
CA SER A 5 7.94 17.74 -2.81
C SER A 5 9.31 18.33 -2.47
N PRO A 6 9.65 18.54 -1.19
CA PRO A 6 11.05 18.75 -0.85
C PRO A 6 11.78 17.54 -1.41
N GLU A 7 12.79 17.77 -2.25
CA GLU A 7 13.71 16.73 -2.67
C GLU A 7 14.21 16.04 -1.40
N LEU A 8 13.70 14.84 -1.13
CA LEU A 8 14.22 13.96 -0.10
C LEU A 8 15.65 13.66 -0.53
N LYS A 9 16.61 14.35 0.10
CA LYS A 9 18.05 14.26 -0.19
C LYS A 9 18.63 12.88 0.10
N ASP A 10 17.90 12.05 0.86
CA ASP A 10 18.23 10.67 1.16
C ASP A 10 17.21 9.75 0.49
N SER A 11 17.67 8.61 -0.05
CA SER A 11 16.76 7.58 -0.56
C SER A 11 15.78 7.20 0.55
N CYS A 12 14.48 7.36 0.29
CA CYS A 12 13.44 7.02 1.24
C CYS A 12 13.39 5.48 1.39
N ASN A 13 14.07 4.94 2.39
CA ASN A 13 14.23 3.49 2.56
C ASN A 13 13.00 2.80 3.19
N TRP A 14 12.02 3.56 3.67
CA TRP A 14 10.81 3.04 4.34
C TRP A 14 9.55 3.12 3.46
N PHE A 15 9.62 3.79 2.30
CA PHE A 15 8.51 3.87 1.35
C PHE A 15 8.79 2.96 0.15
N PRO A 16 7.91 2.00 -0.18
CA PRO A 16 8.11 1.15 -1.35
C PRO A 16 8.21 1.97 -2.63
N GLU A 17 9.10 1.56 -3.53
CA GLU A 17 9.26 2.14 -4.86
C GLU A 17 7.89 2.27 -5.56
N SER A 18 7.59 3.44 -6.10
CA SER A 18 6.26 3.81 -6.58
C SER A 18 6.31 4.74 -7.79
N TYR A 19 5.33 4.60 -8.67
CA TYR A 19 5.19 5.37 -9.90
C TYR A 19 3.74 5.80 -10.12
N ILE A 20 3.54 7.06 -10.51
CA ILE A 20 2.24 7.63 -10.85
C ILE A 20 1.95 7.36 -12.33
N ILE A 21 0.83 6.70 -12.62
CA ILE A 21 0.43 6.31 -13.98
C ILE A 21 -0.92 6.92 -14.32
N TYR A 22 -0.99 7.59 -15.47
CA TYR A 22 -2.24 8.12 -16.03
C TYR A 22 -2.79 7.14 -17.08
N PRO A 23 -4.12 6.90 -17.09
CA PRO A 23 -4.76 6.10 -18.14
C PRO A 23 -4.61 6.75 -19.53
N THR A 24 -4.29 5.96 -20.56
CA THR A 24 -4.14 6.46 -21.94
C THR A 24 -5.47 6.74 -22.63
N ASN A 25 -6.56 6.11 -22.19
CA ASN A 25 -7.87 6.15 -22.86
C ASN A 25 -8.75 7.35 -22.46
N LEU A 26 -8.19 8.40 -21.85
CA LEU A 26 -8.95 9.55 -21.35
C LEU A 26 -9.56 10.39 -22.50
N ASN A 27 -10.78 10.03 -22.90
CA ASN A 27 -11.84 10.95 -23.38
C ASN A 27 -12.66 11.52 -22.21
N THR A 28 -12.12 11.54 -20.99
CA THR A 28 -12.84 12.01 -19.80
C THR A 28 -12.75 13.53 -19.71
N PRO A 29 -13.89 14.25 -19.63
CA PRO A 29 -13.89 15.70 -19.52
C PRO A 29 -13.18 16.11 -18.24
N VAL A 30 -12.20 16.99 -18.39
CA VAL A 30 -11.62 17.77 -17.30
C VAL A 30 -12.79 18.40 -16.55
N ALA A 31 -13.01 18.02 -15.29
CA ALA A 31 -13.93 18.77 -14.43
C ALA A 31 -13.51 20.25 -14.51
N PRO A 32 -14.41 21.18 -14.89
CA PRO A 32 -14.02 22.56 -15.08
C PRO A 32 -13.55 23.09 -13.73
N ALA A 33 -12.25 23.34 -13.61
CA ALA A 33 -11.72 24.22 -12.60
C ALA A 33 -12.28 25.61 -12.90
N THR A 34 -13.41 25.95 -12.28
CA THR A 34 -13.90 27.32 -12.21
C THR A 34 -12.96 28.10 -11.31
N ASN A 35 -11.86 28.55 -11.92
CA ASN A 35 -11.31 29.90 -11.85
C ASN A 35 -9.82 29.87 -12.21
N GLY A 36 -9.55 30.23 -13.47
CA GLY A 36 -8.27 30.78 -13.89
C GLY A 36 -7.22 29.76 -14.28
N ILE A 37 -6.84 29.84 -15.56
CA ILE A 37 -5.69 29.25 -16.25
C ILE A 37 -6.04 28.01 -17.11
N SER A 38 -5.84 28.25 -18.41
CA SER A 38 -6.07 27.45 -19.60
C SER A 38 -5.57 26.00 -19.57
N HIS A 39 -6.31 25.12 -20.25
CA HIS A 39 -5.91 23.83 -20.84
C HIS A 39 -4.51 23.33 -20.44
N MET A 40 -4.44 22.47 -19.41
CA MET A 40 -3.27 21.61 -19.26
C MET A 40 -3.39 20.45 -20.24
N LYS A 41 -2.71 20.59 -21.39
CA LYS A 41 -2.22 19.48 -22.21
C LYS A 41 -1.54 18.46 -21.28
N SER A 42 -1.65 17.16 -21.59
CA SER A 42 -0.91 16.09 -20.91
C SER A 42 0.53 16.55 -20.68
N ASN A 43 0.91 16.77 -19.43
CA ASN A 43 2.25 17.21 -19.12
C ASN A 43 3.11 15.94 -19.07
N PRO A 44 4.04 15.69 -20.01
CA PRO A 44 4.87 14.48 -20.01
C PRO A 44 5.77 14.35 -18.78
N LYS A 45 5.75 15.32 -17.86
CA LYS A 45 6.48 15.31 -16.59
C LYS A 45 5.72 14.68 -15.42
N THR A 46 4.48 14.19 -15.59
CA THR A 46 3.68 13.64 -14.48
C THR A 46 3.34 12.17 -14.60
N ASP A 47 3.41 11.59 -15.80
CA ASP A 47 3.24 10.14 -15.99
C ASP A 47 4.61 9.47 -15.96
N GLU A 48 4.75 8.46 -15.11
CA GLU A 48 6.00 7.76 -14.84
C GLU A 48 6.06 6.36 -15.49
N ARG A 49 5.22 6.07 -16.50
CA ARG A 49 5.13 4.76 -17.17
C ARG A 49 6.48 4.26 -17.71
N GLU A 50 7.24 5.12 -18.40
CA GLU A 50 8.55 4.74 -18.94
C GLU A 50 9.56 4.45 -17.81
N VAL A 51 9.49 5.22 -16.71
CA VAL A 51 10.36 5.03 -15.54
C VAL A 51 10.01 3.73 -14.82
N PHE A 52 8.72 3.44 -14.66
CA PHE A 52 8.24 2.15 -14.13
C PHE A 52 8.75 0.98 -14.98
N LEU A 53 8.57 1.04 -16.31
CA LEU A 53 9.02 -0.03 -17.21
C LEU A 53 10.54 -0.23 -17.16
N ALA A 54 11.31 0.86 -17.07
CA ALA A 54 12.76 0.77 -16.92
C ALA A 54 13.17 0.06 -15.61
N SER A 55 12.56 0.44 -14.47
CA SER A 55 12.81 -0.23 -13.18
C SER A 55 12.35 -1.69 -13.19
N TYR A 56 11.15 -1.97 -13.71
CA TYR A 56 10.61 -3.31 -13.87
C TYR A 56 11.55 -4.22 -14.66
N ASN A 57 12.05 -3.75 -15.82
CA ASN A 57 12.97 -4.53 -16.66
C ASN A 57 14.31 -4.76 -15.96
N SER A 58 14.86 -3.74 -15.28
CA SER A 58 16.10 -3.88 -14.51
C SER A 58 15.98 -4.92 -13.38
N ARG A 59 14.85 -4.96 -12.67
CA ARG A 59 14.57 -5.98 -11.64
C ARG A 59 14.43 -7.38 -12.24
N LYS A 60 13.74 -7.48 -13.37
CA LYS A 60 13.58 -8.76 -14.09
C LYS A 60 14.91 -9.32 -14.54
N GLU A 61 15.81 -8.48 -15.07
CA GLU A 61 17.15 -8.87 -15.51
C GLU A 61 18.08 -9.28 -14.36
N SER A 62 17.95 -8.62 -13.20
CA SER A 62 18.71 -8.95 -11.99
C SER A 62 18.17 -10.15 -11.20
N GLY A 63 17.04 -10.73 -11.62
CA GLY A 63 16.40 -11.86 -10.94
C GLY A 63 15.73 -11.47 -9.61
N GLU A 64 15.46 -10.18 -9.40
CA GLU A 64 14.70 -9.70 -8.25
C GLU A 64 13.19 -9.96 -8.41
N GLY A 65 12.45 -9.96 -7.30
CA GLY A 65 10.99 -10.15 -7.33
C GLY A 65 10.29 -9.03 -8.11
N THR A 66 9.42 -9.41 -9.06
CA THR A 66 8.74 -8.48 -9.98
C THR A 66 7.26 -8.31 -9.67
N VAL A 67 6.81 -8.56 -8.44
CA VAL A 67 5.40 -8.36 -8.07
C VAL A 67 5.15 -6.89 -7.70
N TRP A 68 4.11 -6.31 -8.29
CA TRP A 68 3.67 -4.93 -8.07
C TRP A 68 2.17 -4.87 -7.79
N ILE A 69 1.73 -3.77 -7.17
CA ILE A 69 0.33 -3.47 -6.88
C ILE A 69 -0.07 -2.14 -7.53
N ALA A 70 -1.10 -2.17 -8.38
CA ALA A 70 -1.78 -1.00 -8.90
C ALA A 70 -2.94 -0.62 -7.99
N LYS A 71 -3.03 0.65 -7.58
CA LYS A 71 -4.10 1.16 -6.70
C LYS A 71 -4.42 2.62 -7.00
N SER A 72 -5.70 2.97 -6.91
CA SER A 72 -6.19 4.36 -7.00
C SER A 72 -6.37 4.99 -5.62
N SER A 73 -6.72 6.28 -5.59
CA SER A 73 -7.18 6.95 -4.37
C SER A 73 -8.60 6.56 -3.94
N ALA A 74 -9.31 5.72 -4.71
CA ALA A 74 -10.70 5.34 -4.45
C ALA A 74 -10.87 4.22 -3.39
N GLY A 75 -9.82 3.92 -2.63
CA GLY A 75 -9.87 2.98 -1.50
C GLY A 75 -9.75 1.52 -1.92
N ALA A 76 -10.61 0.65 -1.37
CA ALA A 76 -10.55 -0.81 -1.53
C ALA A 76 -11.00 -1.32 -2.92
N LYS A 77 -11.41 -0.42 -3.82
CA LYS A 77 -11.83 -0.76 -5.20
C LYS A 77 -10.72 -0.41 -6.18
N GLY A 78 -10.61 -1.20 -7.24
CA GLY A 78 -9.62 -0.97 -8.30
C GLY A 78 -8.19 -1.24 -7.83
N ILE A 79 -7.98 -2.40 -7.21
CA ILE A 79 -6.66 -2.89 -6.83
C ILE A 79 -6.35 -4.12 -7.68
N LEU A 80 -5.17 -4.14 -8.29
CA LEU A 80 -4.62 -5.31 -8.98
C LEU A 80 -3.23 -5.59 -8.42
N ILE A 81 -2.92 -6.86 -8.15
CA ILE A 81 -1.57 -7.32 -7.82
C ILE A 81 -1.15 -8.26 -8.94
N SER A 82 -0.02 -7.97 -9.59
CA SER A 82 0.48 -8.80 -10.68
C SER A 82 2.01 -8.77 -10.75
N HIS A 83 2.55 -9.82 -11.37
CA HIS A 83 3.94 -9.89 -11.77
C HIS A 83 4.16 -9.43 -13.22
N ASP A 84 3.08 -9.16 -13.98
CA ASP A 84 3.13 -8.69 -15.36
C ASP A 84 2.88 -7.18 -15.45
N ALA A 85 3.88 -6.44 -15.93
CA ALA A 85 3.78 -5.00 -16.16
C ALA A 85 2.69 -4.63 -17.17
N ASN A 86 2.44 -5.46 -18.18
CA ASN A 86 1.43 -5.17 -19.20
C ASN A 86 0.02 -5.28 -18.59
N GLU A 87 -0.24 -6.32 -17.80
CA GLU A 87 -1.53 -6.49 -17.10
C GLU A 87 -1.83 -5.30 -16.18
N LEU A 88 -0.81 -4.79 -15.47
CA LEU A 88 -0.95 -3.60 -14.62
C LEU A 88 -1.27 -2.33 -15.41
N LEU A 89 -0.58 -2.11 -16.53
CA LEU A 89 -0.79 -0.93 -17.37
C LEU A 89 -2.14 -0.99 -18.08
N GLU A 90 -2.51 -2.14 -18.65
CA GLU A 90 -3.83 -2.36 -19.26
C GLU A 90 -4.95 -2.21 -18.23
N PHE A 91 -4.78 -2.73 -17.02
CA PHE A 91 -5.72 -2.54 -15.93
C PHE A 91 -5.97 -1.06 -15.67
N ILE A 92 -4.90 -0.25 -15.59
CA ILE A 92 -4.96 1.21 -15.35
C ILE A 92 -5.56 1.94 -16.54
N ASP A 93 -5.21 1.58 -17.78
CA ASP A 93 -5.71 2.21 -19.01
C ASP A 93 -7.22 1.98 -19.20
N ASN A 94 -7.74 0.91 -18.62
CA ASN A 94 -9.17 0.64 -18.53
C ASN A 94 -9.87 1.36 -17.36
N GLN A 95 -9.11 2.08 -16.52
CA GLN A 95 -9.68 2.96 -15.48
C GLN A 95 -9.78 4.40 -15.97
N GLY A 96 -10.78 5.14 -15.50
CA GLY A 96 -10.96 6.56 -15.80
C GLY A 96 -10.19 7.52 -14.88
N GLN A 97 -9.21 7.04 -14.10
CA GLN A 97 -8.54 7.81 -13.05
C GLN A 97 -7.07 7.42 -12.85
N VAL A 98 -6.30 8.33 -12.28
CA VAL A 98 -4.87 8.15 -11.98
C VAL A 98 -4.66 7.03 -10.96
N HIS A 99 -3.62 6.23 -11.18
CA HIS A 99 -3.20 5.15 -10.29
C HIS A 99 -1.74 5.32 -9.85
N VAL A 100 -1.39 4.63 -8.78
CA VAL A 100 0.00 4.38 -8.41
C VAL A 100 0.29 2.90 -8.63
N ILE A 101 1.36 2.59 -9.38
CA ILE A 101 2.00 1.28 -9.35
C ILE A 101 3.07 1.33 -8.26
N GLN A 102 3.01 0.41 -7.30
CA GLN A 102 3.93 0.36 -6.17
C GLN A 102 4.51 -1.04 -6.02
N LYS A 103 5.77 -1.16 -5.62
CA LYS A 103 6.41 -2.45 -5.38
C LYS A 103 5.62 -3.20 -4.30
N TYR A 104 5.16 -4.40 -4.64
CA TYR A 104 4.46 -5.23 -3.67
C TYR A 104 5.46 -5.86 -2.69
N LEU A 105 5.13 -5.84 -1.40
CA LEU A 105 5.92 -6.47 -0.35
C LEU A 105 5.68 -8.00 -0.38
N GLU A 106 6.52 -8.72 -1.10
CA GLU A 106 6.41 -10.18 -1.32
C GLU A 106 6.76 -11.03 -0.10
N LYS A 107 7.50 -10.46 0.86
CA LYS A 107 7.92 -11.14 2.09
C LYS A 107 7.38 -10.40 3.33
N PRO A 108 6.05 -10.36 3.53
CA PRO A 108 5.48 -9.77 4.73
C PRO A 108 5.86 -10.58 5.96
N LEU A 109 5.89 -9.95 7.14
CA LEU A 109 5.78 -10.69 8.39
C LEU A 109 4.39 -11.32 8.45
N LEU A 110 4.32 -12.60 8.81
CA LEU A 110 3.07 -13.35 8.86
C LEU A 110 2.77 -13.77 10.29
N LEU A 111 1.50 -13.63 10.69
CA LEU A 111 1.01 -14.08 11.98
C LEU A 111 0.80 -15.58 11.96
N GLU A 112 1.26 -16.23 13.02
CA GLU A 112 0.98 -17.63 13.31
C GLU A 112 0.12 -17.77 14.58
N PRO A 113 -0.82 -18.74 14.62
CA PRO A 113 -1.14 -19.69 13.56
C PRO A 113 -1.92 -19.06 12.40
N GLY A 114 -1.81 -19.69 11.23
CA GLY A 114 -2.63 -19.43 10.06
C GLY A 114 -1.86 -18.83 8.88
N HIS A 115 -0.59 -18.50 9.05
CA HIS A 115 0.27 -17.93 8.01
C HIS A 115 -0.31 -16.65 7.37
N ARG A 116 -0.74 -15.69 8.20
CA ARG A 116 -1.64 -14.59 7.77
C ARG A 116 -0.95 -13.23 7.67
N LYS A 117 -1.28 -12.48 6.62
CA LYS A 117 -0.81 -11.10 6.43
C LYS A 117 -1.59 -10.12 7.32
N PHE A 118 -0.96 -9.02 7.71
CA PHE A 118 -1.61 -7.91 8.42
C PHE A 118 -1.05 -6.56 7.97
N ASP A 119 -1.74 -5.48 8.33
CA ASP A 119 -1.21 -4.12 8.34
C ASP A 119 -1.43 -3.45 9.70
N ILE A 120 -0.61 -2.45 10.04
CA ILE A 120 -0.74 -1.69 11.29
C ILE A 120 -1.42 -0.36 11.02
N ARG A 121 -2.48 -0.07 11.77
CA ARG A 121 -3.09 1.26 11.86
C ARG A 121 -2.64 1.93 13.15
N SER A 122 -2.05 3.11 13.00
CA SER A 122 -1.79 4.06 14.08
C SER A 122 -2.61 5.33 13.86
N TRP A 123 -3.02 5.97 14.95
CA TRP A 123 -3.70 7.26 14.90
C TRP A 123 -2.74 8.35 15.33
N VAL A 124 -2.65 9.40 14.51
CA VAL A 124 -1.80 10.57 14.77
C VAL A 124 -2.70 11.80 14.81
N LEU A 125 -2.61 12.56 15.90
CA LEU A 125 -3.24 13.87 16.05
C LEU A 125 -2.17 14.94 15.82
N VAL A 126 -2.44 15.88 14.93
CA VAL A 126 -1.64 17.09 14.77
C VAL A 126 -2.48 18.26 15.24
N ASP A 127 -2.02 18.99 16.25
CA ASP A 127 -2.74 20.16 16.76
C ASP A 127 -2.41 21.45 15.99
N HIS A 128 -3.08 22.55 16.35
CA HIS A 128 -2.88 23.86 15.75
C HIS A 128 -1.50 24.49 16.00
N GLN A 129 -0.71 23.97 16.95
CA GLN A 129 0.70 24.32 17.15
C GLN A 129 1.65 23.41 16.37
N TYR A 130 1.12 22.47 15.58
CA TYR A 130 1.90 21.47 14.87
C TYR A 130 2.58 20.45 15.80
N ASN A 131 2.09 20.28 17.03
CA ASN A 131 2.52 19.16 17.87
C ASN A 131 1.96 17.86 17.31
N ILE A 132 2.80 16.83 17.23
CA ILE A 132 2.47 15.52 16.70
C ILE A 132 2.28 14.55 17.86
N TYR A 133 1.06 14.04 18.03
CA TYR A 133 0.71 13.06 19.05
C TYR A 133 0.38 11.72 18.39
N LEU A 134 1.25 10.74 18.60
CA LEU A 134 0.95 9.34 18.28
C LEU A 134 0.09 8.76 19.40
N TYR A 135 -1.12 8.30 19.09
CA TYR A 135 -1.97 7.61 20.06
C TYR A 135 -1.30 6.31 20.51
N ARG A 136 -1.39 6.02 21.82
CA ARG A 136 -0.66 4.90 22.44
C ARG A 136 -1.11 3.53 21.94
N GLU A 137 -2.39 3.41 21.57
CA GLU A 137 -2.94 2.18 21.01
C GLU A 137 -2.91 2.24 19.49
N GLY A 138 -2.58 1.10 18.88
CA GLY A 138 -2.80 0.83 17.48
C GLY A 138 -3.52 -0.50 17.31
N VAL A 139 -3.93 -0.77 16.08
CA VAL A 139 -4.62 -2.01 15.73
C VAL A 139 -3.96 -2.61 14.49
N LEU A 140 -3.72 -3.91 14.54
CA LEU A 140 -3.40 -4.70 13.37
C LEU A 140 -4.70 -5.11 12.71
N ARG A 141 -4.85 -4.79 11.43
CA ARG A 141 -5.93 -5.30 10.59
C ARG A 141 -5.41 -6.54 9.91
N THR A 142 -5.98 -7.69 10.23
CA THR A 142 -5.44 -8.98 9.82
C THR A 142 -6.24 -9.57 8.64
N SER A 143 -5.55 -10.31 7.78
CA SER A 143 -6.22 -11.28 6.93
C SER A 143 -6.56 -12.50 7.78
N SER A 144 -7.70 -13.13 7.50
CA SER A 144 -8.08 -14.42 8.08
C SER A 144 -7.79 -15.61 7.14
N GLU A 145 -7.27 -15.35 5.94
CA GLU A 145 -6.87 -16.38 4.98
C GLU A 145 -5.34 -16.57 4.97
N PRO A 146 -4.83 -17.81 4.81
CA PRO A 146 -3.40 -18.05 4.66
C PRO A 146 -2.82 -17.28 3.46
N TYR A 147 -1.71 -16.59 3.69
CA TYR A 147 -0.99 -15.86 2.65
C TYR A 147 -0.41 -16.84 1.63
N ASN A 148 -0.70 -16.63 0.35
CA ASN A 148 -0.19 -17.47 -0.72
C ASN A 148 0.49 -16.63 -1.80
N SER A 149 1.83 -16.58 -1.79
CA SER A 149 2.59 -15.83 -2.80
C SER A 149 2.47 -16.39 -4.21
N SER A 150 2.03 -17.64 -4.40
CA SER A 150 1.86 -18.22 -5.74
C SER A 150 0.49 -17.94 -6.36
N ASP A 151 -0.47 -17.41 -5.60
CA ASP A 151 -1.84 -17.15 -6.05
C ASP A 151 -2.26 -15.70 -5.80
N LEU A 152 -1.76 -14.80 -6.65
CA LEU A 152 -2.05 -13.37 -6.57
C LEU A 152 -3.52 -13.03 -6.87
N GLN A 153 -4.28 -13.96 -7.47
CA GLN A 153 -5.69 -13.77 -7.79
C GLN A 153 -6.58 -13.92 -6.56
N ASN A 154 -6.13 -14.67 -5.55
CA ASN A 154 -6.80 -14.72 -4.25
C ASN A 154 -6.51 -13.46 -3.42
N MET A 155 -7.16 -12.36 -3.79
CA MET A 155 -6.99 -11.04 -3.17
C MET A 155 -7.28 -11.05 -1.66
N THR A 156 -8.14 -11.94 -1.16
CA THR A 156 -8.48 -12.03 0.28
C THR A 156 -7.28 -12.45 1.13
N SER A 157 -6.32 -13.21 0.58
CA SER A 157 -5.07 -13.53 1.29
C SER A 157 -4.06 -12.36 1.31
N HIS A 158 -4.21 -11.41 0.37
CA HIS A 158 -3.25 -10.33 0.13
C HIS A 158 -3.70 -8.95 0.65
N LEU A 159 -5.00 -8.71 0.77
CA LEU A 159 -5.60 -7.44 1.18
C LEU A 159 -6.22 -7.55 2.58
N THR A 160 -5.74 -6.72 3.49
CA THR A 160 -6.11 -6.69 4.91
C THR A 160 -7.24 -5.69 5.21
N ASN A 161 -7.86 -5.13 4.17
CA ASN A 161 -8.98 -4.22 4.32
C ASN A 161 -10.14 -4.94 5.02
N HIS A 162 -10.59 -4.40 6.16
CA HIS A 162 -11.70 -4.96 6.94
C HIS A 162 -12.96 -5.23 6.09
N CYS A 163 -13.32 -4.33 5.15
CA CYS A 163 -14.46 -4.57 4.25
C CYS A 163 -14.26 -5.81 3.35
N ILE A 164 -13.07 -5.98 2.77
CA ILE A 164 -12.75 -7.13 1.91
C ILE A 164 -12.75 -8.42 2.74
N GLN A 165 -12.14 -8.40 3.92
CA GLN A 165 -12.09 -9.57 4.80
C GLN A 165 -13.50 -9.99 5.24
N LYS A 166 -14.32 -9.03 5.70
CA LYS A 166 -15.69 -9.30 6.13
C LYS A 166 -16.60 -9.80 5.01
N GLU A 167 -16.38 -9.33 3.77
CA GLU A 167 -17.22 -9.69 2.62
C GLU A 167 -16.81 -11.02 1.98
N HIS A 168 -15.50 -11.31 1.92
CA HIS A 168 -14.98 -12.41 1.09
C HIS A 168 -14.25 -13.52 1.85
N SER A 169 -13.80 -13.30 3.09
CA SER A 169 -13.15 -14.35 3.87
C SER A 169 -14.18 -15.25 4.53
N GLN A 170 -14.03 -16.56 4.35
CA GLN A 170 -14.82 -17.56 5.07
C GLN A 170 -14.35 -17.72 6.53
N ASN A 171 -13.14 -17.26 6.82
CA ASN A 171 -12.49 -17.35 8.12
C ASN A 171 -12.57 -16.03 8.92
N TYR A 172 -13.38 -15.05 8.50
CA TYR A 172 -13.47 -13.76 9.18
C TYR A 172 -13.84 -13.92 10.66
N GLY A 173 -13.06 -13.29 11.55
CA GLY A 173 -13.23 -13.37 13.00
C GLY A 173 -12.73 -14.67 13.64
N ARG A 174 -12.06 -15.56 12.89
CA ARG A 174 -11.64 -16.88 13.39
C ARG A 174 -10.56 -16.82 14.47
N TYR A 175 -9.63 -15.88 14.36
CA TYR A 175 -8.44 -15.80 15.22
C TYR A 175 -8.57 -14.72 16.27
N GLU A 176 -9.06 -13.55 15.86
CA GLU A 176 -9.33 -12.40 16.71
C GLU A 176 -10.66 -11.76 16.27
N GLU A 177 -11.38 -11.14 17.23
CA GLU A 177 -12.67 -10.52 16.95
C GLU A 177 -12.52 -9.45 15.86
N GLY A 178 -13.34 -9.54 14.81
CA GLY A 178 -13.35 -8.55 13.73
C GLY A 178 -12.07 -8.49 12.88
N ASN A 179 -11.17 -9.48 12.98
CA ASN A 179 -9.83 -9.42 12.38
C ASN A 179 -9.01 -8.21 12.89
N GLU A 180 -9.17 -7.86 14.16
CA GLU A 180 -8.50 -6.74 14.82
C GLU A 180 -7.66 -7.23 16.01
N MET A 181 -6.34 -7.22 15.85
CA MET A 181 -5.40 -7.56 16.92
C MET A 181 -4.80 -6.27 17.48
N PHE A 182 -4.97 -6.01 18.78
CA PHE A 182 -4.47 -4.80 19.41
C PHE A 182 -3.00 -4.92 19.83
N PHE A 183 -2.35 -3.78 20.09
CA PHE A 183 -0.92 -3.74 20.42
C PHE A 183 -0.53 -4.59 21.62
N ASP A 184 -1.37 -4.70 22.65
CA ASP A 184 -1.10 -5.54 23.82
C ASP A 184 -0.87 -7.01 23.43
N GLU A 185 -1.75 -7.55 22.58
CA GLU A 185 -1.67 -8.91 22.06
C GLU A 185 -0.48 -9.06 21.10
N PHE A 186 -0.29 -8.09 20.20
CA PHE A 186 0.82 -8.15 19.24
C PHE A 186 2.19 -8.05 19.92
N ARG A 187 2.33 -7.27 21.00
CA ARG A 187 3.55 -7.24 21.82
C ARG A 187 3.85 -8.61 22.39
N GLN A 188 2.84 -9.26 22.96
CA GLN A 188 3.01 -10.60 23.49
C GLN A 188 3.40 -11.59 22.39
N TYR A 189 2.75 -11.52 21.21
CA TYR A 189 3.07 -12.35 20.05
C TYR A 189 4.53 -12.20 19.61
N LEU A 190 5.03 -10.97 19.46
CA LEU A 190 6.42 -10.73 19.05
C LEU A 190 7.43 -11.27 20.06
N LEU A 191 7.15 -11.12 21.35
CA LEU A 191 8.01 -11.65 22.41
C LEU A 191 8.02 -13.18 22.42
N THR A 192 6.85 -13.82 22.33
CA THR A 192 6.77 -15.29 22.43
C THR A 192 7.23 -16.00 21.17
N THR A 193 6.88 -15.46 20.00
CA THR A 193 7.10 -16.14 18.71
C THR A 193 8.45 -15.77 18.09
N HIS A 194 8.91 -14.53 18.32
CA HIS A 194 10.11 -14.00 17.67
C HIS A 194 11.19 -13.55 18.65
N ASN A 195 10.93 -13.56 19.97
CA ASN A 195 11.84 -13.00 20.98
C ASN A 195 12.23 -11.54 20.69
N VAL A 196 11.26 -10.74 20.26
CA VAL A 196 11.45 -9.35 19.83
C VAL A 196 10.49 -8.42 20.61
N ALA A 197 11.01 -7.32 21.16
CA ALA A 197 10.20 -6.31 21.83
C ALA A 197 9.77 -5.19 20.87
N MET A 198 8.45 -4.98 20.73
CA MET A 198 7.86 -4.01 19.81
C MET A 198 8.36 -2.58 20.01
N GLU A 199 8.62 -2.19 21.26
CA GLU A 199 9.12 -0.87 21.68
C GLU A 199 10.49 -0.54 21.10
N THR A 200 11.29 -1.57 20.82
CA THR A 200 12.66 -1.43 20.34
C THR A 200 12.79 -1.75 18.85
N SER A 201 11.88 -2.55 18.30
CA SER A 201 11.97 -3.02 16.91
C SER A 201 11.02 -2.31 15.95
N ILE A 202 9.77 -2.06 16.33
CA ILE A 202 8.72 -1.56 15.40
C ILE A 202 8.35 -0.12 15.71
N LEU A 203 8.05 0.20 16.97
CA LEU A 203 7.60 1.54 17.37
C LEU A 203 8.58 2.66 17.01
N PRO A 204 9.92 2.50 17.14
CA PRO A 204 10.87 3.54 16.74
C PRO A 204 10.79 3.85 15.24
N GLN A 205 10.59 2.85 14.40
CA GLN A 205 10.45 3.02 12.96
C GLN A 205 9.14 3.74 12.62
N LEU A 206 8.01 3.34 13.24
CA LEU A 206 6.73 4.03 13.06
C LEU A 206 6.84 5.52 13.45
N LYS A 207 7.45 5.82 14.59
CA LYS A 207 7.67 7.21 15.05
C LYS A 207 8.62 8.02 14.17
N HIS A 208 9.55 7.36 13.47
CA HIS A 208 10.46 8.03 12.54
C HIS A 208 9.80 8.34 11.19
N ILE A 209 8.86 7.51 10.77
CA ILE A 209 8.10 7.68 9.52
C ILE A 209 7.02 8.76 9.66
N ILE A 210 6.39 8.86 10.84
CA ILE A 210 5.37 9.88 11.19
C ILE A 210 6.04 11.24 11.37
#